data_AF-A0A2R6PZ50-F1
#
_entry.id   AF-A0A2R6PZ50-F1
#
_cell.length_a   1.000
_cell.length_b   1.000
_cell.length_c   1.000
_cell.angle_alpha   90.00
_cell.angle_beta   90.00
_cell.angle_gamma   90.00
#
_symmetry.space_group_name_H-M   'P 1'
#
loop_
_entity.id
_entity.type
_entity.pdbx_description
1 polymer ?
#
loop_
_entity_poly.entity_id
_entity_poly.type
_entity_poly.pdbx_seq_one_letter_code
_entity_poly.pdbx_strand_id
1 'polypeptide(L)'
;MISAHGEFTSKDGVITGNFTETGTGNEYILTGDMNPRVNFKCSKAVLQYPSSADLQGTESYIGTIGTNSLDLSIGDKDKITGRLDDDITHKNYISGTVRWVLRQV
;
A
#
# COMPACT_ATOMS: atom_id res chain seq x y z
N MET A 1 6.47 -4.56 -15.81
CA MET A 1 5.99 -4.27 -14.45
C MET A 1 6.47 -2.87 -14.12
N ILE A 2 5.55 -1.99 -13.79
CA ILE A 2 5.82 -0.60 -13.41
C ILE A 2 6.07 -0.58 -11.90
N SER A 3 6.87 0.38 -11.44
CA SER A 3 7.14 0.59 -10.02
C SER A 3 6.86 2.03 -9.62
N ALA A 4 6.29 2.22 -8.44
CA ALA A 4 6.17 3.51 -7.79
C ALA A 4 6.73 3.44 -6.37
N HIS A 5 7.28 4.53 -5.87
CA HIS A 5 7.88 4.61 -4.54
C HIS A 5 7.17 5.66 -3.70
N GLY A 6 7.09 5.42 -2.40
CA GLY A 6 6.61 6.44 -1.48
C GLY A 6 6.34 5.90 -0.09
N GLU A 7 5.30 6.40 0.54
CA GLU A 7 4.95 6.05 1.91
C GLU A 7 3.67 5.22 1.96
N PHE A 8 3.60 4.34 2.95
CA PHE A 8 2.41 3.55 3.25
C PHE A 8 2.22 3.47 4.77
N THR A 9 1.05 3.83 5.25
CA THR A 9 0.75 3.99 6.68
C THR A 9 -0.58 3.35 7.04
N SER A 10 -0.70 3.01 8.31
CA SER A 10 -1.98 2.65 8.90
C SER A 10 -2.14 3.33 10.25
N LYS A 11 -3.30 3.93 10.46
CA LYS A 11 -3.70 4.52 11.74
C LYS A 11 -5.19 4.30 11.99
N ASP A 12 -5.52 3.76 13.16
CA ASP A 12 -6.89 3.56 13.64
C ASP A 12 -7.77 2.72 12.69
N GLY A 13 -7.14 1.81 11.93
CA GLY A 13 -7.80 0.94 10.95
C GLY A 13 -8.00 1.56 9.57
N VAL A 14 -7.40 2.72 9.32
CA VAL A 14 -7.36 3.35 8.00
C VAL A 14 -5.95 3.23 7.43
N ILE A 15 -5.83 2.73 6.20
CA ILE A 15 -4.58 2.76 5.45
C ILE A 15 -4.53 3.94 4.51
N THR A 16 -3.33 4.51 4.36
CA THR A 16 -3.05 5.56 3.39
C THR A 16 -1.69 5.30 2.76
N GLY A 17 -1.66 5.27 1.43
CA GLY A 17 -0.46 5.19 0.63
C GLY A 17 -0.34 6.39 -0.29
N ASN A 18 0.86 6.91 -0.46
CA ASN A 18 1.18 7.92 -1.44
C ASN A 18 2.42 7.47 -2.22
N PHE A 19 2.28 7.28 -3.52
CA PHE A 19 3.30 6.70 -4.39
C PHE A 19 3.56 7.58 -5.61
N THR A 20 4.82 7.76 -5.96
CA THR A 20 5.24 8.43 -7.19
C THR A 20 5.79 7.39 -8.18
N GLU A 21 5.19 7.31 -9.37
CA GLU A 21 5.59 6.36 -10.42
C GLU A 21 6.96 6.70 -11.00
N THR A 22 7.84 5.70 -11.02
CA THR A 22 9.17 5.82 -11.60
C THR A 22 9.07 5.99 -13.11
N GLY A 23 9.53 7.12 -13.62
CA GLY A 23 9.64 7.41 -15.05
C GLY A 23 8.65 8.48 -15.54
N THR A 24 7.42 8.50 -15.02
CA THR A 24 6.42 9.52 -15.37
C THR A 24 6.29 10.61 -14.31
N GLY A 25 6.58 10.29 -13.04
CA GLY A 25 6.36 11.21 -11.92
C GLY A 25 4.89 11.34 -11.48
N ASN A 26 3.98 10.52 -12.02
CA ASN A 26 2.58 10.52 -11.62
C ASN A 26 2.44 10.16 -10.13
N GLU A 27 1.59 10.89 -9.41
CA GLU A 27 1.29 10.64 -8.00
C GLU A 27 -0.01 9.84 -7.85
N TYR A 28 0.05 8.74 -7.10
CA TYR A 28 -1.07 7.86 -6.80
C TYR A 28 -1.32 7.84 -5.30
N ILE A 29 -2.54 8.17 -4.92
CA ILE A 29 -3.01 8.06 -3.54
C ILE A 29 -3.86 6.81 -3.41
N LEU A 30 -3.57 6.02 -2.38
CA LEU A 30 -4.37 4.89 -1.94
C LEU A 30 -4.94 5.20 -0.57
N THR A 31 -6.24 4.95 -0.39
CA THR A 31 -6.87 4.97 0.94
C THR A 31 -7.77 3.76 1.11
N GLY A 32 -7.85 3.22 2.31
CA GLY A 32 -8.64 2.02 2.55
C GLY A 32 -8.89 1.73 4.02
N ASP A 33 -9.69 0.71 4.28
CA ASP A 33 -9.92 0.15 5.60
C ASP A 33 -8.98 -1.04 5.87
N MET A 34 -8.75 -1.35 7.14
CA MET A 34 -7.91 -2.47 7.56
C MET A 34 -8.57 -3.28 8.68
N ASN A 35 -8.60 -4.60 8.51
CA ASN A 35 -9.02 -5.56 9.52
C ASN A 35 -8.04 -6.74 9.61
N PRO A 36 -7.56 -7.12 10.82
CA PRO A 36 -7.65 -6.40 12.08
C PRO A 36 -6.88 -5.08 12.03
N ARG A 37 -7.22 -4.14 12.92
CA ARG A 37 -6.56 -2.83 12.98
C ARG A 37 -5.14 -2.96 13.52
N VAL A 38 -4.17 -2.50 12.75
CA VAL A 38 -2.76 -2.44 13.14
C VAL A 38 -2.21 -1.08 12.76
N ASN A 39 -1.55 -0.39 13.69
CA ASN A 39 -0.89 0.88 13.40
C ASN A 39 0.55 0.62 12.97
N PHE A 40 1.00 1.23 11.88
CA PHE A 40 2.38 1.15 11.42
C PHE A 40 2.68 2.28 10.42
N LYS A 41 3.98 2.45 10.14
CA LYS A 41 4.48 3.34 9.11
C LYS A 41 5.56 2.64 8.27
N CYS A 42 5.54 2.87 6.97
CA CYS A 42 6.56 2.47 6.02
C CYS A 42 6.88 3.68 5.14
N SER A 43 7.99 4.38 5.42
CA SER A 43 8.38 5.59 4.66
C SER A 43 9.04 5.28 3.31
N LYS A 44 9.35 4.01 3.03
CA LYS A 44 10.02 3.54 1.80
C LYS A 44 9.31 2.34 1.21
N ALA A 45 8.00 2.48 1.00
CA ALA A 45 7.19 1.48 0.35
C ALA A 45 7.43 1.47 -1.17
N VAL A 46 7.30 0.29 -1.75
CA VAL A 46 7.37 0.04 -3.20
C VAL A 46 6.04 -0.55 -3.63
N LEU A 47 5.39 0.12 -4.56
CA LEU A 47 4.20 -0.35 -5.27
C LEU A 47 4.63 -0.92 -6.62
N GLN A 48 4.20 -2.13 -6.94
CA GLN A 48 4.42 -2.80 -8.22
C GLN A 48 3.09 -3.16 -8.86
N TYR A 49 2.93 -2.85 -10.14
CA TYR A 49 1.69 -3.06 -10.89
C TYR A 49 1.98 -3.24 -12.38
N PRO A 50 1.10 -3.90 -13.16
CA PRO A 50 1.31 -4.12 -14.58
C PRO A 50 1.11 -2.87 -15.44
N SER A 51 0.08 -2.08 -15.14
CA SER A 51 -0.32 -0.89 -15.90
C SER A 51 -0.93 0.17 -14.98
N SER A 52 -0.71 1.46 -15.26
CA SER A 52 -1.34 2.55 -14.50
C SER A 52 -2.88 2.51 -14.56
N ALA A 53 -3.46 1.80 -15.53
CA ALA A 53 -4.90 1.54 -15.61
C ALA A 53 -5.39 0.53 -14.56
N ASP A 54 -4.50 -0.19 -13.87
CA ASP A 54 -4.87 -1.05 -12.73
C ASP A 54 -5.00 -0.21 -11.43
N LEU A 55 -4.37 0.97 -11.35
CA LEU A 55 -4.42 1.87 -10.20
C LEU A 55 -5.65 2.80 -10.22
N GLN A 56 -6.84 2.22 -10.35
CA GLN A 56 -8.10 2.97 -10.37
C GLN A 56 -9.22 2.20 -9.68
N GLY A 57 -10.20 2.94 -9.13
CA GLY A 57 -11.37 2.32 -8.52
C GLY A 57 -11.10 1.75 -7.13
N THR A 58 -11.97 0.83 -6.70
CA THR A 58 -11.93 0.18 -5.39
C THR A 58 -11.66 -1.31 -5.56
N GLU A 59 -10.67 -1.82 -4.84
CA GLU A 59 -10.24 -3.22 -4.90
C GLU A 59 -10.12 -3.81 -3.50
N SER A 60 -10.30 -5.12 -3.40
CA SER A 60 -10.00 -5.84 -2.16
C SER A 60 -8.49 -6.12 -2.05
N TYR A 61 -7.98 -6.20 -0.84
CA TYR A 61 -6.60 -6.59 -0.60
C TYR A 61 -6.49 -7.61 0.52
N ILE A 62 -5.39 -8.37 0.47
CA ILE A 62 -4.92 -9.21 1.56
C ILE A 62 -3.44 -8.95 1.79
N GLY A 63 -2.96 -9.16 3.00
CA GLY A 63 -1.54 -9.02 3.26
C GLY A 63 -1.11 -9.40 4.65
N THR A 64 0.16 -9.13 4.87
CA THR A 64 0.88 -9.42 6.10
C THR A 64 1.64 -8.17 6.51
N ILE A 65 1.42 -7.76 7.76
CA ILE A 65 2.35 -6.88 8.47
C ILE A 65 3.26 -7.79 9.28
N GLY A 66 4.48 -8.01 8.79
CA GLY A 66 5.54 -8.72 9.52
C GLY A 66 6.06 -7.88 10.67
N THR A 67 6.98 -8.44 11.47
CA THR A 67 7.58 -7.70 12.59
C THR A 67 8.37 -6.48 12.12
N ASN A 68 8.91 -6.50 10.90
CA ASN A 68 9.68 -5.40 10.31
C ASN A 68 9.40 -5.17 8.83
N SER A 69 8.39 -5.84 8.25
CA SER A 69 8.11 -5.82 6.82
C SER A 69 6.62 -5.70 6.52
N LEU A 70 6.34 -5.18 5.33
CA LEU A 70 5.04 -5.04 4.73
C LEU A 70 5.00 -5.89 3.46
N ASP A 71 3.98 -6.72 3.31
CA ASP A 71 3.68 -7.43 2.05
C ASP A 71 2.16 -7.49 1.85
N LEU A 72 1.67 -6.79 0.83
CA LEU A 72 0.25 -6.64 0.48
C LEU A 72 0.03 -6.98 -0.98
N SER A 73 -1.03 -7.74 -1.25
CA SER A 73 -1.57 -7.96 -2.59
C SER A 73 -2.92 -7.28 -2.71
N ILE A 74 -3.08 -6.41 -3.71
CA ILE A 74 -4.31 -5.69 -4.03
C ILE A 74 -4.86 -6.24 -5.35
N GLY A 75 -6.10 -6.72 -5.32
CA GLY A 75 -6.67 -7.51 -6.42
C GLY A 75 -5.76 -8.68 -6.80
N ASP A 76 -5.69 -8.96 -8.11
CA ASP A 76 -4.91 -10.09 -8.64
C ASP A 76 -3.50 -9.69 -9.12
N LYS A 77 -3.12 -8.42 -9.02
CA LYS A 77 -1.98 -7.87 -9.78
C LYS A 77 -1.04 -6.95 -9.00
N ASP A 78 -1.60 -6.11 -8.14
CA ASP A 78 -0.84 -5.02 -7.53
C ASP A 78 -0.21 -5.49 -6.23
N LYS A 79 1.03 -5.06 -5.98
CA LYS A 79 1.77 -5.45 -4.79
C LYS A 79 2.38 -4.24 -4.10
N ILE A 80 2.16 -4.11 -2.79
CA ILE A 80 2.85 -3.14 -1.95
C ILE A 80 3.79 -3.88 -1.01
N THR A 81 5.05 -3.50 -1.02
CA THR A 81 6.07 -4.04 -0.12
C THR A 81 6.89 -2.94 0.52
N GLY A 82 7.52 -3.23 1.65
CA GLY A 82 8.43 -2.29 2.28
C GLY A 82 8.92 -2.75 3.63
N ARG A 83 9.87 -2.00 4.20
CA ARG A 83 10.31 -2.18 5.58
C ARG A 83 9.54 -1.22 6.47
N LEU A 84 9.05 -1.70 7.60
CA LEU A 84 8.43 -0.83 8.59
C LEU A 84 9.48 0.11 9.20
N ASP A 85 9.06 1.34 9.50
CA ASP A 85 9.92 2.32 10.16
C ASP A 85 10.20 1.92 11.62
N ASP A 86 9.18 1.36 12.28
CA ASP A 86 9.25 0.80 13.62
C ASP A 86 8.85 -0.68 13.59
N ASP A 87 9.54 -1.49 14.38
CA ASP A 87 9.21 -2.91 14.52
C ASP A 87 7.88 -3.08 15.29
N ILE A 88 7.08 -4.05 14.86
CA ILE A 88 5.87 -4.47 15.59
C ILE A 88 6.10 -5.81 16.29
N THR A 89 5.44 -6.00 17.43
CA THR A 89 5.69 -7.16 18.31
C THR A 89 5.32 -8.50 17.67
N HIS A 90 4.28 -8.53 16.84
CA HIS A 90 3.76 -9.77 16.25
C HIS A 90 3.40 -9.58 14.78
N LYS A 91 3.51 -10.65 14.01
CA LYS A 91 3.00 -10.72 12.65
C LYS A 91 1.48 -10.63 12.65
N ASN A 92 0.92 -9.77 11.81
CA ASN A 92 -0.52 -9.62 11.63
C ASN A 92 -0.91 -9.95 10.18
N TYR A 93 -1.93 -10.80 10.01
CA TYR A 93 -2.58 -11.01 8.72
C TYR A 93 -3.73 -10.03 8.61
N ILE A 94 -3.79 -9.27 7.53
CA ILE A 94 -4.75 -8.18 7.34
C ILE A 94 -5.46 -8.32 6.00
N SER A 95 -6.68 -7.77 5.93
CA SER A 95 -7.45 -7.62 4.72
C SER A 95 -8.34 -6.38 4.81
N GLY A 96 -8.89 -5.97 3.66
CA GLY A 96 -9.80 -4.84 3.58
C GLY A 96 -10.04 -4.45 2.13
N THR A 97 -10.50 -3.21 1.95
CA THR A 97 -10.66 -2.59 0.64
C THR A 97 -9.84 -1.33 0.53
N VAL A 98 -9.31 -1.07 -0.66
CA VAL A 98 -8.55 0.13 -0.99
C VAL A 98 -9.15 0.80 -2.20
N ARG A 99 -9.01 2.12 -2.26
CA ARG A 99 -9.38 2.92 -3.41
C ARG A 99 -8.18 3.72 -3.89
N TRP A 100 -7.95 3.69 -5.19
CA TRP A 100 -6.93 4.48 -5.86
C TRP A 100 -7.48 5.80 -6.38
N VAL A 101 -6.68 6.85 -6.27
CA VAL A 101 -6.91 8.16 -6.86
C VAL A 101 -5.62 8.64 -7.50
N LEU A 102 -5.66 8.94 -8.80
CA LEU A 102 -4.59 9.68 -9.48
C LEU A 102 -4.65 11.12 -9.01
N ARG A 103 -3.55 11.64 -8.46
CA ARG A 103 -3.40 13.05 -8.15
C ARG A 103 -2.79 13.74 -9.35
N GLN A 104 -3.59 14.58 -10.02
CA GLN A 104 -3.07 15.50 -11.00
C GLN A 104 -2.38 16.65 -10.26
N VAL A 105 -1.07 16.79 -10.49
CA VAL A 105 -0.26 17.95 -10.08
C VAL A 105 -0.18 18.96 -11.21
#